data_AF-A0A0J9TKV7-F1
#
_entry.id   AF-A0A0J9TKV7-F1
#
_cell.length_a   1.000
_cell.length_b   1.000
_cell.length_c   1.000
_cell.angle_alpha   90.00
_cell.angle_beta   90.00
_cell.angle_gamma   90.00
#
_symmetry.space_group_name_H-M   'P 1'
#
loop_
_entity.id
_entity.type
_entity.pdbx_description
1 polymer ?
#
loop_
_entity_poly.entity_id
_entity_poly.type
_entity_poly.pdbx_seq_one_letter_code
_entity_poly.pdbx_strand_id
1 'polypeptide(L)'
;MLEELDERLHQDNLTQQLTKKEISQLRKKKEKIEKSYDGIKNLVKLPNVVVVFNPVNDIIPILEARKMDIPVVGIVNSNNNPDLVNFAIPANNSSPKSIYLLANLLCDAIAEAVGEETLIAYKDSAEINLPSHLESINIQTISKK
;
A
#
# COMPACT_ATOMS: atom_id res chain seq x y z
N MET A 1 -9.39 -4.72 17.69
CA MET A 1 -10.61 -4.84 16.86
C MET A 1 -10.52 -5.96 15.83
N LEU A 2 -9.46 -6.04 15.02
CA LEU A 2 -9.25 -7.21 14.13
C LEU A 2 -9.00 -8.49 14.95
N GLU A 3 -8.07 -8.40 15.91
CA GLU A 3 -7.71 -9.47 16.85
C GLU A 3 -8.91 -9.97 17.66
N GLU A 4 -9.73 -9.05 18.17
CA GLU A 4 -10.98 -9.39 18.88
C GLU A 4 -12.00 -10.15 17.98
N LEU A 5 -12.08 -9.82 16.68
CA LEU A 5 -12.94 -10.55 15.74
C LEU A 5 -12.39 -11.96 15.46
N ASP A 6 -11.07 -12.11 15.44
CA ASP A 6 -10.41 -13.40 15.30
C ASP A 6 -10.63 -14.30 16.50
N GLU A 7 -10.44 -13.78 17.70
CA GLU A 7 -10.71 -14.51 18.94
C GLU A 7 -12.16 -14.98 19.00
N ARG A 8 -13.14 -14.13 18.65
CA ARG A 8 -14.56 -14.49 18.61
C ARG A 8 -14.90 -15.56 17.57
N LEU A 9 -14.15 -15.66 16.47
CA LEU A 9 -14.34 -16.67 15.43
C LEU A 9 -13.56 -17.96 15.70
N HIS A 10 -12.55 -17.93 16.58
CA HIS A 10 -11.72 -19.08 16.95
C HIS A 10 -12.14 -19.74 18.26
N GLN A 11 -12.83 -19.04 19.15
CA GLN A 11 -13.42 -19.65 20.33
C GLN A 11 -14.69 -20.43 19.98
N ASP A 12 -14.55 -21.75 19.82
CA ASP A 12 -15.65 -22.67 19.50
C ASP A 12 -16.89 -22.49 20.40
N ASN A 13 -16.69 -22.18 21.69
CA ASN A 13 -17.79 -21.93 22.64
C ASN A 13 -18.62 -20.67 22.31
N LEU A 14 -18.00 -19.62 21.78
CA LEU A 14 -18.70 -18.39 21.36
C LEU A 14 -19.40 -18.58 20.01
N THR A 15 -18.76 -19.34 19.11
CA THR A 15 -19.30 -19.65 17.78
C THR A 15 -20.55 -20.55 17.85
N GLN A 16 -20.64 -21.42 18.86
CA GLN A 16 -21.79 -22.30 19.09
C GLN A 16 -23.06 -21.56 19.56
N GLN A 17 -22.91 -20.39 20.19
CA GLN A 17 -24.04 -19.56 20.63
C GLN A 17 -24.60 -18.67 19.51
N LEU A 18 -23.91 -18.58 18.38
CA LEU A 18 -24.26 -17.72 17.25
C LEU A 18 -24.94 -18.52 16.15
N THR A 19 -25.90 -17.89 15.48
CA THR A 19 -26.55 -18.47 14.31
C THR A 19 -25.60 -18.46 13.10
N LYS A 20 -25.81 -19.38 12.13
CA LYS A 20 -25.04 -19.41 10.86
C LYS A 20 -25.03 -18.05 10.13
N LYS A 21 -26.11 -17.27 10.29
CA LYS A 21 -26.23 -15.92 9.70
C LYS A 21 -25.30 -14.92 10.36
N GLU A 22 -25.22 -14.93 11.69
CA GLU A 22 -24.34 -14.04 12.47
C GLU A 22 -22.87 -14.37 12.23
N ILE A 23 -22.52 -15.65 12.20
CA ILE A 23 -21.17 -16.11 11.84
C ILE A 23 -20.78 -15.60 10.44
N SER A 24 -21.69 -15.69 9.47
CA SER A 24 -21.45 -15.17 8.11
C SER A 24 -21.23 -13.65 8.10
N GLN A 25 -22.01 -12.89 8.88
CA GLN A 25 -21.84 -11.44 8.99
C GLN A 25 -20.50 -11.07 9.64
N LEU A 26 -20.09 -11.79 10.70
CA LEU A 26 -18.80 -11.58 11.35
C LEU A 26 -17.63 -11.87 10.41
N ARG A 27 -17.69 -12.96 9.65
CA ARG A 27 -16.68 -13.28 8.62
C ARG A 27 -16.56 -12.19 7.55
N LYS A 28 -17.68 -11.70 7.03
CA LYS A 28 -17.68 -10.58 6.06
C LYS A 28 -17.11 -9.30 6.65
N LYS A 29 -17.41 -9.03 7.93
CA LYS A 29 -16.86 -7.87 8.64
C LYS A 29 -15.35 -8.01 8.83
N LYS A 30 -14.88 -9.20 9.23
CA LYS A 30 -13.45 -9.51 9.34
C LYS A 30 -12.74 -9.30 8.00
N GLU A 31 -13.22 -9.95 6.93
CA GLU A 31 -12.63 -9.85 5.58
C GLU A 31 -12.55 -8.40 5.09
N LYS A 32 -13.59 -7.60 5.35
CA LYS A 32 -13.59 -6.18 4.97
C LYS A 32 -12.50 -5.39 5.71
N ILE A 33 -12.32 -5.64 7.01
CA ILE A 33 -11.32 -4.94 7.82
C ILE A 33 -9.92 -5.44 7.45
N GLU A 34 -9.72 -6.75 7.30
CA GLU A 34 -8.44 -7.30 6.82
C GLU A 34 -8.02 -6.64 5.52
N LYS A 35 -8.91 -6.58 4.52
CA LYS A 35 -8.61 -5.96 3.23
C LYS A 35 -8.18 -4.49 3.33
N SER A 36 -8.68 -3.74 4.32
CA SER A 36 -8.34 -2.32 4.49
C SER A 36 -7.11 -2.07 5.36
N TYR A 37 -6.82 -2.96 6.32
CA TYR A 37 -5.80 -2.72 7.34
C TYR A 37 -4.64 -3.73 7.34
N ASP A 38 -4.66 -4.76 6.47
CA ASP A 38 -3.60 -5.78 6.42
C ASP A 38 -2.20 -5.17 6.18
N GLY A 39 -2.12 -4.10 5.38
CA GLY A 39 -0.86 -3.39 5.11
C GLY A 39 -0.25 -2.67 6.32
N ILE A 40 -1.04 -2.37 7.36
CA ILE A 40 -0.55 -1.68 8.56
C ILE A 40 -0.68 -2.51 9.84
N LYS A 41 -1.19 -3.75 9.76
CA LYS A 41 -1.47 -4.56 10.96
C LYS A 41 -0.22 -4.87 11.79
N ASN A 42 0.93 -4.96 11.12
CA ASN A 42 2.21 -5.32 11.72
C ASN A 42 3.03 -4.08 12.12
N LEU A 43 2.49 -2.85 12.01
CA LEU A 43 3.19 -1.64 12.43
C LEU A 43 3.26 -1.56 13.96
N VAL A 44 4.43 -1.80 14.52
CA VAL A 44 4.71 -1.66 15.97
C VAL A 44 4.97 -0.19 16.36
N LYS A 45 5.46 0.61 15.42
CA LYS A 45 5.82 2.03 15.61
C LYS A 45 5.35 2.84 14.42
N LEU A 46 5.23 4.17 14.62
CA LEU A 46 4.97 5.11 13.53
C LEU A 46 6.10 5.02 12.48
N PRO A 47 5.77 5.15 11.19
CA PRO A 47 6.77 5.11 10.13
C PRO A 47 7.68 6.34 10.20
N ASN A 48 8.96 6.16 9.86
CA ASN A 48 9.92 7.27 9.78
C ASN A 48 9.82 8.06 8.47
N VAL A 49 9.24 7.46 7.43
CA VAL A 49 9.05 8.07 6.10
C VAL A 49 7.75 7.51 5.51
N VAL A 50 6.99 8.33 4.79
CA VAL A 50 5.84 7.90 4.01
C VAL A 50 6.12 8.13 2.52
N VAL A 51 5.83 7.12 1.69
CA VAL A 51 5.94 7.23 0.23
C VAL A 51 4.54 7.29 -0.38
N VAL A 52 4.33 8.25 -1.28
CA VAL A 52 3.05 8.50 -1.95
C VAL A 52 3.24 8.47 -3.47
N PHE A 53 2.38 7.72 -4.17
CA PHE A 53 2.46 7.58 -5.63
C PHE A 53 1.65 8.63 -6.39
N ASN A 54 0.62 9.21 -5.76
CA ASN A 54 -0.15 10.28 -6.37
C ASN A 54 -0.51 11.37 -5.34
N PRO A 55 0.33 12.41 -5.20
CA PRO A 55 0.12 13.45 -4.19
C PRO A 55 -1.20 14.21 -4.28
N VAL A 56 -1.87 14.21 -5.45
CA VAL A 56 -3.18 14.86 -5.62
C VAL A 56 -4.32 13.98 -5.12
N ASN A 57 -4.25 12.66 -5.33
CA ASN A 57 -5.28 11.75 -4.83
C ASN A 57 -5.04 11.38 -3.35
N ASP A 58 -3.77 11.33 -2.93
CA ASP A 58 -3.33 10.88 -1.61
C ASP A 58 -3.03 12.06 -0.67
N ILE A 59 -3.84 13.12 -0.72
CA ILE A 59 -3.64 14.33 0.12
C ILE A 59 -3.78 14.00 1.61
N ILE A 60 -4.69 13.09 1.98
CA ILE A 60 -4.96 12.76 3.39
C ILE A 60 -3.70 12.19 4.07
N PRO A 61 -3.03 11.14 3.53
CA PRO A 61 -1.76 10.66 4.07
C PRO A 61 -0.69 11.75 4.19
N ILE A 62 -0.60 12.67 3.22
CA ILE A 62 0.37 13.78 3.25
C ILE A 62 0.08 14.71 4.43
N LEU A 63 -1.18 15.09 4.62
CA LEU A 63 -1.57 15.99 5.70
C LEU A 63 -1.40 15.34 7.07
N GLU A 64 -1.68 14.05 7.20
CA GLU A 64 -1.47 13.29 8.43
C GLU A 64 0.02 13.15 8.75
N ALA A 65 0.84 12.79 7.77
CA ALA A 65 2.29 12.71 7.92
C ALA A 65 2.90 14.05 8.35
N ARG A 66 2.47 15.16 7.73
CA ARG A 66 2.88 16.52 8.11
C ARG A 66 2.53 16.87 9.55
N LYS A 67 1.37 16.43 10.06
CA LYS A 67 0.98 16.67 11.46
C LYS A 67 1.81 15.86 12.46
N MET A 68 2.35 14.73 12.03
CA MET A 68 3.19 13.85 12.84
C MET A 68 4.69 14.11 12.64
N ASP A 69 5.06 15.17 11.92
CA ASP A 69 6.44 15.50 11.53
C ASP A 69 7.16 14.35 10.79
N ILE A 70 6.40 13.55 10.03
CA ILE A 70 6.93 12.44 9.22
C ILE A 70 7.22 12.97 7.81
N PRO A 71 8.46 12.86 7.30
CA PRO A 71 8.80 13.29 5.94
C PRO A 71 8.08 12.45 4.88
N VAL A 72 7.62 13.11 3.82
CA VAL A 72 6.90 12.50 2.71
C VAL A 72 7.74 12.53 1.43
N VAL A 73 7.92 11.36 0.82
CA VAL A 73 8.46 11.18 -0.53
C VAL A 73 7.28 11.00 -1.49
N GLY A 74 7.18 11.84 -2.51
CA GLY A 74 6.08 11.80 -3.48
C GLY A 74 6.55 11.59 -4.91
N ILE A 75 5.89 10.69 -5.62
CA ILE A 75 6.05 10.57 -7.07
C ILE A 75 5.16 11.61 -7.74
N VAL A 76 5.78 12.55 -8.46
CA VAL A 76 5.10 13.68 -9.10
C VAL A 76 5.16 13.55 -10.61
N ASN A 77 4.04 13.82 -11.27
CA ASN A 77 3.94 13.96 -12.71
C ASN A 77 3.61 15.42 -13.08
N SER A 78 3.48 15.72 -14.36
CA SER A 78 3.22 17.07 -14.90
C SER A 78 1.98 17.78 -14.33
N ASN A 79 1.05 17.03 -13.73
CA ASN A 79 -0.19 17.55 -13.12
C ASN A 79 -0.16 17.60 -11.59
N ASN A 80 0.95 17.25 -10.93
CA ASN A 80 1.08 17.26 -9.48
C ASN A 80 1.93 18.45 -9.02
N ASN A 81 1.53 19.12 -7.93
CA ASN A 81 2.34 20.16 -7.32
C ASN A 81 3.45 19.53 -6.45
N PRO A 82 4.75 19.74 -6.75
CA PRO A 82 5.85 19.18 -5.97
C PRO A 82 5.94 19.72 -4.54
N ASP A 83 5.38 20.90 -4.27
CA ASP A 83 5.38 21.53 -2.92
C ASP A 83 4.50 20.77 -1.90
N LEU A 84 3.72 19.79 -2.38
CA LEU A 84 2.92 18.92 -1.51
C LEU A 84 3.77 17.91 -0.75
N VAL A 85 4.99 17.61 -1.19
CA VAL A 85 5.85 16.59 -0.58
C VAL A 85 7.22 17.16 -0.22
N ASN A 86 7.93 16.51 0.70
CA ASN A 86 9.27 16.94 1.11
C ASN A 86 10.31 16.57 0.05
N PHE A 87 10.15 15.38 -0.54
CA PHE A 87 11.03 14.88 -1.59
C PHE A 87 10.20 14.47 -2.80
N ALA A 88 10.33 15.23 -3.89
CA ALA A 88 9.60 14.98 -5.12
C ALA A 88 10.44 14.15 -6.09
N ILE A 89 9.91 13.01 -6.53
CA ILE A 89 10.50 12.15 -7.57
C ILE A 89 9.69 12.33 -8.85
N PRO A 90 10.24 12.97 -9.90
CA PRO A 90 9.52 13.15 -11.15
C PRO A 90 9.41 11.81 -11.90
N ALA A 91 8.21 11.27 -12.03
CA ALA A 91 7.97 10.04 -12.80
C ALA A 91 6.51 9.89 -13.24
N ASN A 92 6.27 8.99 -14.18
CA ASN A 92 4.92 8.67 -14.61
C ASN A 92 4.18 7.84 -13.54
N ASN A 93 3.03 8.34 -13.06
CA ASN A 93 2.15 7.68 -12.10
C ASN A 93 0.83 7.17 -12.71
N SER A 94 0.68 7.23 -14.04
CA SER A 94 -0.55 6.84 -14.74
C SER A 94 -0.57 5.39 -15.25
N SER A 95 0.57 4.69 -15.17
CA SER A 95 0.70 3.32 -15.67
C SER A 95 0.97 2.33 -14.54
N PRO A 96 0.26 1.19 -14.46
CA PRO A 96 0.57 0.13 -13.50
C PRO A 96 2.00 -0.37 -13.62
N LYS A 97 2.55 -0.45 -14.85
CA LYS A 97 3.94 -0.85 -15.10
C LYS A 97 4.95 0.12 -14.47
N SER A 98 4.69 1.43 -14.60
CA SER A 98 5.54 2.46 -14.02
C SER A 98 5.49 2.45 -12.49
N ILE A 99 4.28 2.35 -11.92
CA ILE A 99 4.10 2.24 -10.45
C ILE A 99 4.82 0.99 -9.92
N TYR A 100 4.66 -0.15 -10.59
CA TYR A 100 5.33 -1.39 -10.21
C TYR A 100 6.85 -1.25 -10.25
N LEU A 101 7.39 -0.66 -11.32
CA LEU A 101 8.83 -0.43 -11.45
C LEU A 101 9.36 0.46 -10.32
N LEU A 102 8.70 1.59 -10.06
CA LEU A 102 9.11 2.55 -9.02
C LEU A 102 9.01 1.93 -7.62
N ALA A 103 7.94 1.19 -7.33
CA ALA A 103 7.77 0.50 -6.05
C ALA A 103 8.90 -0.51 -5.80
N ASN A 104 9.23 -1.34 -6.79
CA ASN A 104 10.31 -2.31 -6.66
C ASN A 104 11.68 -1.64 -6.57
N LEU A 105 11.90 -0.52 -7.26
CA LEU A 105 13.15 0.23 -7.14
C LEU A 105 13.35 0.78 -5.72
N LEU A 106 12.26 1.23 -5.07
CA LEU A 106 12.29 1.62 -3.67
C LEU A 106 12.54 0.43 -2.75
N CYS A 107 11.92 -0.72 -3.03
CA CYS A 107 12.20 -1.96 -2.29
C CYS A 107 13.67 -2.37 -2.44
N ASP A 108 14.25 -2.29 -3.63
CA ASP A 108 15.64 -2.60 -3.90
C ASP A 108 16.59 -1.66 -3.15
N ALA A 109 16.27 -0.36 -3.06
CA ALA A 109 17.07 0.57 -2.28
C ALA A 109 17.07 0.22 -0.78
N ILE A 110 15.93 -0.26 -0.26
CA ILE A 110 15.83 -0.76 1.12
C ILE A 110 16.61 -2.08 1.28
N ALA A 111 16.47 -3.00 0.33
CA ALA A 111 17.18 -4.28 0.30
C ALA A 111 18.70 -4.06 0.30
N GLU A 112 19.20 -3.19 -0.58
CA GLU A 112 20.61 -2.81 -0.66
C GLU A 112 21.11 -2.23 0.67
N ALA A 113 20.33 -1.37 1.32
CA ALA A 113 20.68 -0.78 2.62
C ALA A 113 20.76 -1.83 3.75
N VAL A 114 20.05 -2.95 3.63
CA VAL A 114 20.05 -4.07 4.59
C VAL A 114 21.08 -5.16 4.20
N GLY A 115 21.70 -5.04 3.01
CA GLY A 115 22.68 -6.00 2.49
C GLY A 115 22.06 -7.19 1.74
N GLU A 116 20.83 -7.03 1.24
CA GLU A 116 20.13 -8.01 0.41
C GLU A 116 20.35 -7.73 -1.10
N GLU A 117 20.06 -8.72 -1.94
CA GLU A 117 20.21 -8.61 -3.40
C GLU A 117 19.12 -7.74 -4.02
N THR A 118 19.49 -6.94 -5.03
CA THR A 118 18.55 -6.12 -5.79
C THR A 118 17.90 -6.91 -6.92
N LEU A 119 16.59 -6.70 -7.11
CA LEU A 119 15.81 -7.39 -8.14
C LEU A 119 15.82 -6.67 -9.48
N ILE A 120 15.81 -5.35 -9.46
CA ILE A 120 15.64 -4.48 -10.64
C ILE A 120 16.78 -3.45 -10.74
N ALA A 121 17.20 -2.86 -9.63
CA ALA A 121 18.23 -1.83 -9.63
C ALA A 121 19.52 -2.32 -10.31
N TYR A 122 20.10 -1.47 -11.16
CA TYR A 122 21.34 -1.71 -11.92
C TYR A 122 21.31 -2.85 -12.96
N LYS A 123 20.15 -3.49 -13.18
CA LYS A 123 20.00 -4.49 -14.25
C LYS A 123 19.62 -3.83 -15.57
N ASP A 124 20.05 -4.47 -16.66
CA ASP A 124 19.66 -4.02 -17.99
C ASP A 124 18.16 -4.16 -18.19
N SER A 125 17.57 -3.24 -18.98
CA SER A 125 16.13 -3.22 -19.23
C SER A 125 15.60 -4.53 -19.84
N ALA A 126 16.45 -5.31 -20.49
CA ALA A 126 16.12 -6.60 -21.07
C ALA A 126 15.93 -7.71 -20.01
N GLU A 127 16.49 -7.55 -18.82
CA GLU A 127 16.43 -8.52 -17.72
C GLU A 127 15.26 -8.25 -16.76
N ILE A 128 14.64 -7.07 -16.86
CA ILE A 128 13.52 -6.66 -16.00
C ILE A 128 12.23 -7.36 -16.45
N ASN A 129 11.87 -8.42 -15.76
CA ASN A 129 10.61 -9.14 -15.98
C ASN A 129 9.45 -8.44 -15.28
N LEU A 130 8.67 -7.66 -16.04
CA LEU A 130 7.40 -7.12 -15.57
C LEU A 130 6.30 -8.20 -15.63
N PRO A 131 5.47 -8.34 -14.58
CA PRO A 131 4.37 -9.30 -14.60
C PRO A 131 3.38 -9.02 -15.75
N SER A 132 3.09 -10.04 -16.55
CA SER A 132 2.22 -9.95 -17.73
C SER A 132 0.76 -9.55 -17.40
N HIS A 133 0.30 -9.85 -16.19
CA HIS A 133 -1.06 -9.50 -15.74
C HIS A 133 -1.26 -8.01 -15.43
N LEU A 134 -0.20 -7.19 -15.42
CA LEU A 134 -0.32 -5.74 -15.23
C LEU A 134 -0.85 -5.00 -16.47
N GLU A 135 -0.96 -5.69 -17.62
CA GLU A 135 -1.47 -5.11 -18.87
C GLU A 135 -2.99 -4.90 -18.88
N SER A 136 -3.72 -5.67 -18.07
CA SER A 136 -5.18 -5.66 -18.03
C SER A 136 -5.78 -4.81 -16.91
N ILE A 137 -4.95 -4.24 -16.03
CA ILE A 137 -5.40 -3.37 -14.94
C ILE A 137 -5.57 -1.95 -15.47
N ASN A 138 -6.78 -1.62 -15.93
CA ASN A 138 -7.12 -0.26 -16.31
C ASN A 138 -7.41 0.58 -15.05
N ILE A 139 -6.57 1.56 -14.74
CA ILE A 139 -6.64 2.40 -13.52
C ILE A 139 -7.94 3.23 -13.44
N GLN A 140 -8.74 3.30 -14.52
CA GLN A 140 -10.04 3.99 -14.55
C GLN A 140 -11.09 3.44 -13.56
N THR A 141 -10.93 2.22 -13.02
CA THR A 141 -11.91 1.65 -12.08
C THR A 141 -11.86 2.26 -10.66
N ILE A 142 -10.79 2.98 -10.31
CA ILE A 142 -10.63 3.58 -8.97
C ILE A 142 -11.23 5.00 -8.89
N SER A 143 -11.46 5.66 -10.04
CA SER A 143 -12.03 7.03 -10.10
C SER A 143 -13.57 7.07 -10.14
N LYS A 144 -14.26 5.93 -9.98
CA LYS A 144 -15.72 5.86 -9.82
C LYS A 144 -16.07 5.29 -8.46
N LYS A 145 -16.07 6.14 -7.43
CA LYS A 145 -16.93 6.04 -6.26
C LYS A 145 -17.06 7.38 -5.57
#